data_AF-A0A3D9SLM1-F1
#
_entry.id   AF-A0A3D9SLM1-F1
#
_cell.length_a   1.000
_cell.length_b   1.000
_cell.length_c   1.000
_cell.angle_alpha   90.00
_cell.angle_beta   90.00
_cell.angle_gamma   90.00
#
_symmetry.space_group_name_H-M   'P 1'
#
loop_
_entity.id
_entity.type
_entity.pdbx_description
1 polymer ?
#
loop_
_entity_poly.entity_id
_entity_poly.type
_entity_poly.pdbx_seq_one_letter_code
_entity_poly.pdbx_strand_id
1 'polypeptide(L)'
;MIWLLAALLIFIFQIATILILEYRHPAKSLAWLLILFVLPIIGFVMYYFLAQEYQRRRRIRKRGIYMSDTLRRALLRCKLIHRQSDMQGNRFEQQERLYHILQNLSVSPITGCNESTVLANGEATYSAMFEAIAEAKHHVHVESYTIRDDRIGRQLKELLIERARAGVEVRVIYDGIGSVELNDNYVEELLRAGVEMQCFLSPRIAFFEKRMNFRNHRKIIVVDGLVGFVGGINFGEEYVGGNPKLGFWRDTHLRLRGDAVYFLQEVFMYDWWYTSKKKLTGAAYLPEHSCESMEQVQIVQSGPNMRDDAILEYVFAAVSAGKSRIYITTPYFIPDASILMALRTAALGGVDVRVIIPYVPDTKFVLMASLSYVEEMLAVGVRIYRYRAGFVHAKVVIVDKLLASVGTANMDMRSFYSNFEINALLFDEAAIERLTADFMDDLSNCVEVSLSEFRKRPMKQKVGEAAARMLSPLL
;
A
#
# COMPACT_ATOMS: atom_id res chain seq x y z
N MET A 1 -12.18 -18.80 47.36
CA MET A 1 -13.25 -18.95 46.36
C MET A 1 -13.67 -17.61 45.74
N ILE A 2 -13.87 -16.53 46.51
CA ILE A 2 -14.29 -15.21 46.00
C ILE A 2 -13.34 -14.65 44.92
N TRP A 3 -12.03 -14.73 45.12
CA TRP A 3 -11.01 -14.31 44.14
C TRP A 3 -11.04 -15.06 42.79
N LEU A 4 -11.35 -16.36 42.78
CA LEU A 4 -11.49 -17.14 41.55
C LEU A 4 -12.76 -16.74 40.79
N LEU A 5 -13.85 -16.47 41.51
CA LEU A 5 -15.08 -15.95 40.92
C LEU A 5 -14.83 -14.56 40.32
N ALA A 6 -14.11 -13.68 41.03
CA ALA A 6 -13.74 -12.36 40.53
C ALA A 6 -12.87 -12.46 39.28
N ALA A 7 -11.85 -13.33 39.27
CA ALA A 7 -10.99 -13.56 38.10
C ALA A 7 -11.79 -14.08 36.89
N LEU A 8 -12.70 -15.03 37.10
CA LEU A 8 -13.58 -15.55 36.05
C LEU A 8 -14.50 -14.46 35.49
N LEU A 9 -15.12 -13.64 36.36
CA LEU A 9 -15.98 -12.53 35.94
C LEU A 9 -15.20 -11.48 35.14
N ILE A 10 -13.98 -11.15 35.54
CA ILE A 10 -13.09 -10.27 34.77
C ILE A 10 -12.81 -10.89 33.39
N PHE A 11 -12.46 -12.17 33.33
CA PHE A 11 -12.15 -12.83 32.07
C PHE A 11 -13.37 -12.89 31.12
N ILE A 12 -14.56 -13.18 31.65
CA ILE A 12 -15.83 -13.14 30.90
C ILE A 12 -16.10 -11.72 30.39
N PHE A 13 -15.89 -10.70 31.22
CA PHE A 13 -16.04 -9.30 30.81
C PHE A 13 -15.07 -8.93 29.68
N GLN A 14 -13.82 -9.38 29.75
CA GLN A 14 -12.80 -9.16 28.72
C GLN A 14 -13.22 -9.81 27.39
N ILE A 15 -13.64 -11.08 27.41
CA ILE A 15 -14.16 -11.80 26.22
C ILE A 15 -15.36 -11.07 25.63
N ALA A 16 -16.36 -10.73 26.45
CA ALA A 16 -17.56 -10.04 26.00
C ALA A 16 -17.21 -8.68 25.37
N THR A 17 -16.26 -7.95 25.96
CA THR A 17 -15.78 -6.67 25.41
C THR A 17 -15.17 -6.83 24.02
N ILE A 18 -14.34 -7.86 23.81
CA ILE A 18 -13.73 -8.15 22.49
C ILE A 18 -14.83 -8.50 21.48
N LEU A 19 -15.72 -9.44 21.81
CA LEU A 19 -16.78 -9.91 20.93
C LEU A 19 -17.75 -8.79 20.52
N ILE A 20 -18.15 -7.92 21.46
CA ILE A 20 -19.09 -6.82 21.19
C ILE A 20 -18.46 -5.75 20.31
N LEU A 21 -17.19 -5.40 20.55
CA LEU A 21 -16.52 -4.33 19.83
C LEU A 21 -16.02 -4.76 18.44
N GLU A 22 -15.60 -6.01 18.27
CA GLU A 22 -15.06 -6.56 17.02
C GLU A 22 -16.09 -7.41 16.22
N TYR A 23 -17.38 -7.32 16.55
CA TYR A 23 -18.44 -8.18 15.99
C TYR A 23 -18.50 -8.21 14.44
N ARG A 24 -18.02 -7.15 13.77
CA ARG A 24 -18.01 -7.05 12.29
C ARG A 24 -16.83 -7.77 11.63
N HIS A 25 -15.79 -8.11 12.38
CA HIS A 25 -14.61 -8.79 11.87
C HIS A 25 -14.31 -10.04 12.72
N PRO A 26 -15.06 -11.14 12.53
CA PRO A 26 -14.93 -12.35 13.33
C PRO A 26 -13.49 -12.90 13.41
N ALA A 27 -12.73 -12.78 12.31
CA ALA A 27 -11.33 -13.18 12.28
C ALA A 27 -10.45 -12.35 13.24
N LYS A 28 -10.64 -11.03 13.29
CA LYS A 28 -9.93 -10.14 14.25
C LYS A 28 -10.34 -10.45 15.70
N SER A 29 -11.63 -10.68 15.95
CA SER A 29 -12.13 -11.10 17.26
C SER A 29 -11.43 -12.37 17.74
N LEU A 30 -11.33 -13.38 16.87
CA LEU A 30 -10.71 -14.65 17.21
C LEU A 30 -9.22 -14.50 17.54
N ALA A 31 -8.48 -13.68 16.78
CA ALA A 31 -7.08 -13.40 17.05
C ALA A 31 -6.89 -12.75 18.43
N TRP A 32 -7.73 -11.77 18.78
CA TRP A 32 -7.69 -11.12 20.08
C TRP A 32 -8.10 -12.05 21.23
N LEU A 33 -9.10 -12.90 21.02
CA LEU A 33 -9.49 -13.92 21.99
C LEU A 33 -8.38 -14.94 22.23
N LEU A 34 -7.61 -15.32 21.20
CA LEU A 34 -6.46 -16.20 21.36
C LEU A 34 -5.37 -15.53 22.22
N ILE A 35 -5.01 -14.28 21.92
CA ILE A 35 -4.02 -13.53 22.72
C ILE A 35 -4.51 -13.39 24.17
N LEU A 36 -5.79 -13.06 24.36
CA LEU A 36 -6.40 -12.96 25.68
C LEU A 36 -6.35 -14.31 26.42
N PHE A 37 -6.62 -15.42 25.73
CA PHE A 37 -6.60 -16.75 26.35
C PHE A 37 -5.20 -17.14 26.83
N VAL A 38 -4.16 -16.88 26.03
CA VAL A 38 -2.77 -17.21 26.37
C VAL A 38 -2.20 -16.22 27.41
N LEU A 39 -2.55 -14.94 27.31
CA LEU A 39 -2.07 -13.87 28.17
C LEU A 39 -3.25 -13.01 28.67
N PRO A 40 -4.02 -13.44 29.68
CA PRO A 40 -5.27 -12.77 30.08
C PRO A 40 -5.13 -11.28 30.46
N ILE A 41 -4.04 -10.93 31.15
CA ILE A 41 -3.80 -9.55 31.57
C ILE A 41 -3.20 -8.74 30.41
N ILE A 42 -2.08 -9.21 29.86
CA ILE A 42 -1.34 -8.50 28.81
C ILE A 42 -2.17 -8.39 27.54
N GLY A 43 -2.86 -9.47 27.15
CA GLY A 43 -3.70 -9.53 25.96
C GLY A 43 -4.86 -8.55 26.00
N PHE A 44 -5.51 -8.37 27.16
CA PHE A 44 -6.55 -7.36 27.30
C PHE A 44 -6.00 -5.93 27.27
N VAL A 45 -4.83 -5.70 27.87
CA VAL A 45 -4.14 -4.41 27.78
C VAL A 45 -3.77 -4.11 26.32
N MET A 46 -3.16 -5.06 25.62
CA MET A 46 -2.85 -4.95 24.20
C MET A 46 -4.11 -4.67 23.37
N TYR A 47 -5.19 -5.40 23.61
CA TYR A 47 -6.48 -5.17 22.95
C TYR A 47 -6.98 -3.74 23.19
N TYR A 48 -6.93 -3.26 24.42
CA TYR A 48 -7.40 -1.92 24.77
C TYR A 48 -6.64 -0.78 24.06
N PHE A 49 -5.35 -0.98 23.76
CA PHE A 49 -4.49 0.01 23.08
C PHE A 49 -4.41 -0.17 21.56
N LEU A 50 -4.51 -1.39 21.06
CA LEU A 50 -4.30 -1.73 19.65
C LEU A 50 -5.60 -1.98 18.89
N ALA A 51 -6.67 -2.44 19.54
CA ALA A 51 -7.88 -2.90 18.86
C ALA A 51 -9.02 -1.87 18.75
N GLN A 52 -8.97 -0.72 19.46
CA GLN A 52 -10.07 0.27 19.45
C GLN A 52 -10.18 1.11 18.15
N GLU A 53 -9.92 0.52 17.00
CA GLU A 53 -9.93 1.14 15.68
C GLU A 53 -11.34 1.52 15.22
N TYR A 54 -12.34 0.66 15.44
CA TYR A 54 -13.69 0.80 14.85
C TYR A 54 -14.44 2.06 15.32
N GLN A 55 -14.43 2.35 16.63
CA GLN A 55 -15.08 3.56 17.16
C GLN A 55 -14.38 4.85 16.69
N ARG A 56 -13.07 4.79 16.40
CA ARG A 56 -12.29 5.92 15.91
C ARG A 56 -12.45 6.13 14.41
N ARG A 57 -12.61 5.09 13.60
CA ARG A 57 -13.00 5.20 12.17
C ARG A 57 -14.24 6.06 12.00
N ARG A 58 -15.29 5.85 12.80
CA ARG A 58 -16.51 6.69 12.76
C ARG A 58 -16.24 8.17 13.03
N ARG A 59 -15.30 8.52 13.91
CA ARG A 59 -14.92 9.92 14.20
C ARG A 59 -14.08 10.54 13.08
N ILE A 60 -13.18 9.77 12.46
CA ILE A 60 -12.35 10.23 11.34
C ILE A 60 -13.22 10.36 10.07
N ARG A 61 -14.09 9.38 9.79
CA ARG A 61 -15.08 9.39 8.68
C ARG A 61 -16.03 10.58 8.72
N LYS A 62 -16.42 11.06 9.91
CA LYS A 62 -17.26 12.27 10.07
C LYS A 62 -16.58 13.55 9.57
N ARG A 63 -15.25 13.57 9.43
CA ARG A 63 -14.53 14.71 8.86
C ARG A 63 -14.48 14.70 7.33
N GLY A 64 -14.79 13.56 6.69
CA GLY A 64 -14.80 13.40 5.24
C GLY A 64 -13.43 13.64 4.57
N ILE A 65 -13.26 13.10 3.37
CA ILE A 65 -12.37 13.72 2.38
C ILE A 65 -13.32 14.58 1.55
N TYR A 66 -13.27 15.89 1.75
CA TYR A 66 -14.01 16.82 0.90
C TYR A 66 -13.09 17.17 -0.26
N MET A 67 -13.54 16.86 -1.48
CA MET A 67 -12.90 17.30 -2.70
C MET A 67 -12.70 18.82 -2.62
N SER A 68 -11.45 19.26 -2.65
CA SER A 68 -11.16 20.69 -2.50
C SER A 68 -11.78 21.47 -3.65
N ASP A 69 -12.18 22.72 -3.41
CA ASP A 69 -12.64 23.59 -4.50
C ASP A 69 -11.54 23.85 -5.54
N THR A 70 -10.28 23.62 -5.17
CA THR A 70 -9.14 23.62 -6.09
C THR A 70 -9.17 22.38 -7.00
N LEU A 71 -9.37 21.17 -6.46
CA LEU A 71 -9.48 19.97 -7.28
C LEU A 71 -10.73 20.02 -8.17
N ARG A 72 -11.88 20.49 -7.67
CA ARG A 72 -13.08 20.70 -8.50
C ARG A 72 -12.80 21.51 -9.75
N ARG A 73 -11.96 22.55 -9.65
CA ARG A 73 -11.56 23.38 -10.79
C ARG A 73 -10.57 22.67 -11.70
N ALA A 74 -9.62 21.93 -11.13
CA ALA A 74 -8.70 21.11 -11.93
C ALA A 74 -9.44 20.01 -12.71
N LEU A 75 -10.48 19.40 -12.14
CA LEU A 75 -11.33 18.40 -12.80
C LEU A 75 -12.05 18.93 -14.05
N LEU A 76 -12.37 20.24 -14.10
CA LEU A 76 -12.93 20.86 -15.31
C LEU A 76 -11.95 20.88 -16.48
N ARG A 77 -10.65 20.73 -16.20
CA ARG A 77 -9.56 20.74 -17.18
C ARG A 77 -9.03 19.35 -17.46
N CYS A 78 -9.34 18.37 -16.60
CA CYS A 78 -8.91 17.00 -16.75
C CYS A 78 -9.62 16.33 -17.92
N LYS A 79 -8.90 15.46 -18.62
CA LYS A 79 -9.53 14.52 -19.54
C LYS A 79 -10.02 13.30 -18.77
N LEU A 80 -11.27 13.36 -18.32
CA LEU A 80 -11.89 12.28 -17.55
C LEU A 80 -12.58 11.25 -18.44
N ILE A 81 -12.51 9.99 -18.02
CA ILE A 81 -13.23 8.89 -18.66
C ILE A 81 -14.56 8.71 -17.95
N HIS A 82 -15.64 9.12 -18.62
CA HIS A 82 -17.00 9.14 -18.06
C HIS A 82 -17.83 7.93 -18.46
N ARG A 83 -17.56 7.34 -19.63
CA ARG A 83 -18.27 6.17 -20.14
C ARG A 83 -17.31 5.03 -20.40
N GLN A 84 -17.83 3.82 -20.27
CA GLN A 84 -17.12 2.59 -20.61
C GLN A 84 -16.61 2.60 -22.06
N SER A 85 -17.38 3.17 -22.99
CA SER A 85 -17.00 3.32 -24.40
C SER A 85 -15.78 4.21 -24.62
N ASP A 86 -15.45 5.05 -23.63
CA ASP A 86 -14.30 5.95 -23.69
C ASP A 86 -13.04 5.26 -23.12
N MET A 87 -13.15 4.05 -22.54
CA MET A 87 -12.00 3.24 -22.14
C MET A 87 -11.19 2.82 -23.37
N GLN A 88 -9.86 2.83 -23.26
CA GLN A 88 -9.03 2.44 -24.39
C GLN A 88 -9.09 0.93 -24.67
N GLY A 89 -9.34 0.62 -25.94
CA GLY A 89 -9.45 -0.75 -26.44
C GLY A 89 -10.77 -1.43 -26.12
N ASN A 90 -11.09 -2.49 -26.87
CA ASN A 90 -12.37 -3.20 -26.77
C ASN A 90 -12.48 -4.13 -25.54
N ARG A 91 -11.49 -4.09 -24.63
CA ARG A 91 -11.36 -5.05 -23.52
C ARG A 91 -12.39 -4.82 -22.43
N PHE A 92 -12.79 -3.56 -22.26
CA PHE A 92 -13.81 -3.21 -21.29
C PHE A 92 -15.23 -3.45 -21.80
N GLU A 93 -15.48 -3.68 -23.10
CA GLU A 93 -16.84 -3.84 -23.66
C GLU A 93 -17.69 -4.89 -22.92
N GLN A 94 -17.07 -5.99 -22.49
CA GLN A 94 -17.73 -7.07 -21.75
C GLN A 94 -17.54 -7.00 -20.23
N GLN A 95 -16.99 -5.89 -19.72
CA GLN A 95 -16.60 -5.72 -18.32
C GLN A 95 -17.28 -4.49 -17.68
N GLU A 96 -18.55 -4.26 -18.03
CA GLU A 96 -19.36 -3.13 -17.55
C GLU A 96 -19.41 -3.08 -16.02
N ARG A 97 -19.57 -4.24 -15.37
CA ARG A 97 -19.56 -4.35 -13.92
C ARG A 97 -18.24 -3.88 -13.30
N LEU A 98 -17.10 -4.28 -13.87
CA LEU A 98 -15.78 -3.86 -13.37
C LEU A 98 -15.62 -2.34 -13.54
N TYR A 99 -15.98 -1.81 -14.71
CA TYR A 99 -15.94 -0.36 -14.97
C TYR A 99 -16.76 0.44 -13.94
N HIS A 100 -18.00 0.03 -13.67
CA HIS A 100 -18.84 0.71 -12.69
C HIS A 100 -18.32 0.59 -11.26
N ILE A 101 -17.71 -0.54 -10.91
CA ILE A 101 -17.04 -0.68 -9.60
C ILE A 101 -15.90 0.34 -9.53
N LEU A 102 -14.99 0.36 -10.50
CA LEU A 102 -13.85 1.29 -10.52
C LEU A 102 -14.27 2.77 -10.45
N GLN A 103 -15.35 3.15 -11.13
CA GLN A 103 -15.88 4.52 -11.10
C GLN A 103 -16.54 4.89 -9.75
N ASN A 104 -17.09 3.92 -9.02
CA ASN A 104 -17.81 4.18 -7.77
C ASN A 104 -16.98 3.94 -6.49
N LEU A 105 -15.89 3.18 -6.57
CA LEU A 105 -15.03 2.85 -5.42
C LEU A 105 -14.10 3.99 -5.01
N SER A 106 -13.54 4.70 -5.98
CA SER A 106 -12.55 5.73 -5.72
C SER A 106 -13.21 7.11 -5.82
N VAL A 107 -12.80 8.00 -4.92
CA VAL A 107 -13.07 9.44 -5.07
C VAL A 107 -12.37 9.98 -6.33
N SER A 108 -11.33 9.30 -6.80
CA SER A 108 -10.55 9.67 -7.98
C SER A 108 -11.08 8.96 -9.24
N PRO A 109 -11.55 9.72 -10.25
CA PRO A 109 -11.96 9.17 -11.54
C PRO A 109 -10.78 8.58 -12.32
N ILE A 110 -11.11 7.83 -13.38
CA ILE A 110 -10.15 7.43 -14.41
C ILE A 110 -9.82 8.66 -15.26
N THR A 111 -8.54 8.99 -15.34
CA THR A 111 -7.99 10.08 -16.17
C THR A 111 -7.43 9.51 -17.46
N GLY A 112 -7.45 10.27 -18.56
CA GLY A 112 -7.01 9.83 -19.89
C GLY A 112 -5.96 10.72 -20.55
N CYS A 113 -5.30 11.59 -19.80
CA CYS A 113 -4.19 12.44 -20.24
C CYS A 113 -3.02 12.09 -19.33
N ASN A 114 -2.33 10.98 -19.61
CA ASN A 114 -1.23 10.51 -18.77
C ASN A 114 -0.12 9.88 -19.59
N GLU A 115 1.04 9.82 -18.95
CA GLU A 115 2.19 9.03 -19.36
C GLU A 115 2.74 8.34 -18.10
N SER A 116 2.95 7.02 -18.19
CA SER A 116 3.50 6.24 -17.09
C SER A 116 4.85 5.61 -17.46
N THR A 117 5.82 5.71 -16.56
CA THR A 117 7.12 5.04 -16.69
C THR A 117 7.33 4.08 -15.53
N VAL A 118 7.55 2.80 -15.84
CA VAL A 118 7.82 1.74 -14.86
C VAL A 118 9.29 1.76 -14.46
N LEU A 119 9.53 1.89 -13.15
CA LEU A 119 10.85 1.89 -12.53
C LEU A 119 11.00 0.60 -11.70
N ALA A 120 11.86 -0.31 -12.15
CA ALA A 120 11.89 -1.70 -11.68
C ALA A 120 12.84 -1.96 -10.49
N ASN A 121 13.52 -0.94 -9.96
CA ASN A 121 14.41 -1.09 -8.80
C ASN A 121 14.68 0.25 -8.10
N GLY A 122 15.40 0.20 -6.97
CA GLY A 122 15.79 1.38 -6.21
C GLY A 122 16.68 2.36 -6.97
N GLU A 123 17.66 1.88 -7.73
CA GLU A 123 18.60 2.76 -8.45
C GLU A 123 17.89 3.62 -9.50
N ALA A 124 17.10 3.01 -10.37
CA ALA A 124 16.31 3.72 -11.38
C ALA A 124 15.29 4.67 -10.72
N THR A 125 14.71 4.25 -9.60
CA THR A 125 13.72 5.06 -8.89
C THR A 125 14.34 6.29 -8.25
N TYR A 126 15.41 6.13 -7.47
CA TYR A 126 16.09 7.26 -6.84
C TYR A 126 16.68 8.21 -7.88
N SER A 127 17.26 7.69 -8.96
CA SER A 127 17.74 8.54 -10.06
C SER A 127 16.63 9.43 -10.61
N ALA A 128 15.48 8.85 -10.98
CA ALA A 128 14.37 9.60 -11.53
C ALA A 128 13.73 10.59 -10.53
N MET A 129 13.60 10.18 -9.26
CA MET A 129 13.08 11.05 -8.20
C MET A 129 14.01 12.23 -7.93
N PHE A 130 15.31 12.00 -7.80
CA PHE A 130 16.28 13.05 -7.51
C PHE A 130 16.46 14.00 -8.70
N GLU A 131 16.42 13.51 -9.93
CA GLU A 131 16.39 14.34 -11.12
C GLU A 131 15.16 15.27 -11.10
N ALA A 132 13.96 14.72 -10.90
CA ALA A 132 12.74 15.53 -10.84
C ALA A 132 12.78 16.58 -9.72
N ILE A 133 13.21 16.20 -8.51
CA ILE A 133 13.32 17.13 -7.38
C ILE A 133 14.34 18.24 -7.70
N ALA A 134 15.47 17.92 -8.32
CA ALA A 134 16.49 18.92 -8.70
C ALA A 134 15.96 19.95 -9.70
N GLU A 135 15.05 19.54 -10.58
CA GLU A 135 14.42 20.41 -11.59
C GLU A 135 13.25 21.25 -11.07
N ALA A 136 12.81 21.03 -9.82
CA ALA A 136 11.67 21.70 -9.23
C ALA A 136 11.80 23.23 -9.24
N LYS A 137 10.72 23.92 -9.63
CA LYS A 137 10.66 25.38 -9.76
C LYS A 137 9.71 26.05 -8.78
N HIS A 138 8.70 25.35 -8.30
CA HIS A 138 7.65 25.89 -7.44
C HIS A 138 7.53 25.11 -6.13
N HIS A 139 7.34 23.79 -6.18
CA HIS A 139 7.17 23.00 -4.96
C HIS A 139 7.60 21.54 -5.11
N VAL A 140 8.01 20.96 -3.98
CA VAL A 140 8.29 19.53 -3.83
C VAL A 140 7.55 19.03 -2.61
N HIS A 141 6.66 18.06 -2.81
CA HIS A 141 5.90 17.39 -1.77
C HIS A 141 6.36 15.94 -1.69
N VAL A 142 6.85 15.52 -0.51
CA VAL A 142 7.36 14.16 -0.27
C VAL A 142 6.59 13.52 0.86
N GLU A 143 6.12 12.30 0.64
CA GLU A 143 5.50 11.46 1.64
C GLU A 143 6.10 10.06 1.57
N SER A 144 6.56 9.53 2.71
CA SER A 144 7.15 8.20 2.78
C SER A 144 6.89 7.56 4.14
N TYR A 145 6.75 6.22 4.17
CA TYR A 145 6.64 5.49 5.43
C TYR A 145 7.97 5.49 6.19
N THR A 146 9.06 5.24 5.48
CA THR A 146 10.41 5.20 6.05
C THR A 146 11.30 6.24 5.39
N ILE A 147 11.99 7.01 6.22
CA ILE A 147 13.16 7.80 5.87
C ILE A 147 14.26 7.40 6.85
N ARG A 148 15.42 7.01 6.34
CA ARG A 148 16.61 6.68 7.14
C ARG A 148 17.64 7.80 7.08
N ASP A 149 18.45 7.95 8.13
CA ASP A 149 19.65 8.81 8.11
C ASP A 149 20.88 8.03 7.62
N ASP A 150 20.76 7.46 6.41
CA ASP A 150 21.82 6.74 5.70
C ASP A 150 22.23 7.49 4.42
N ARG A 151 23.05 6.89 3.54
CA ARG A 151 23.51 7.57 2.32
C ARG A 151 22.36 8.03 1.43
N ILE A 152 21.32 7.21 1.23
CA ILE A 152 20.19 7.54 0.36
C ILE A 152 19.35 8.64 0.99
N GLY A 153 19.04 8.53 2.30
CA GLY A 153 18.31 9.58 2.98
C GLY A 153 19.07 10.90 3.05
N ARG A 154 20.41 10.88 3.21
CA ARG A 154 21.23 12.11 3.17
C ARG A 154 21.26 12.75 1.79
N GLN A 155 21.29 11.97 0.71
CA GLN A 155 21.14 12.51 -0.64
C GLN A 155 19.80 13.21 -0.83
N LEU A 156 18.70 12.59 -0.37
CA LEU A 156 17.39 13.26 -0.34
C LEU A 156 17.46 14.55 0.47
N LYS A 157 18.01 14.51 1.69
CA LYS A 157 18.13 15.66 2.59
C LYS A 157 18.84 16.83 1.91
N GLU A 158 20.01 16.59 1.34
CA GLU A 158 20.82 17.62 0.68
C GLU A 158 20.07 18.28 -0.46
N LEU A 159 19.40 17.47 -1.29
CA LEU A 159 18.63 17.96 -2.43
C LEU A 159 17.41 18.80 -2.00
N LEU A 160 16.69 18.35 -0.97
CA LEU A 160 15.56 19.11 -0.42
C LEU A 160 16.00 20.44 0.21
N ILE A 161 17.14 20.46 0.91
CA ILE A 161 17.76 21.68 1.46
C ILE A 161 18.14 22.64 0.32
N GLU A 162 18.75 22.13 -0.75
CA GLU A 162 19.15 22.93 -1.90
C GLU A 162 17.94 23.61 -2.56
N ARG A 163 16.87 22.84 -2.82
CA ARG A 163 15.64 23.37 -3.42
C ARG A 163 14.96 24.40 -2.51
N ALA A 164 14.87 24.14 -1.21
CA ALA A 164 14.30 25.09 -0.25
C ALA A 164 15.09 26.42 -0.24
N ARG A 165 16.42 26.37 -0.27
CA ARG A 165 17.28 27.56 -0.37
C ARG A 165 17.14 28.31 -1.69
N ALA A 166 16.80 27.59 -2.77
CA ALA A 166 16.47 28.20 -4.06
C ALA A 166 15.06 28.83 -4.11
N GLY A 167 14.30 28.80 -3.00
CA GLY A 167 12.98 29.39 -2.89
C GLY A 167 11.82 28.47 -3.29
N VAL A 168 12.10 27.19 -3.56
CA VAL A 168 11.07 26.17 -3.84
C VAL A 168 10.36 25.79 -2.52
N GLU A 169 9.04 25.68 -2.54
CA GLU A 169 8.29 25.23 -1.36
C GLU A 169 8.47 23.72 -1.15
N VAL A 170 9.21 23.33 -0.12
CA VAL A 170 9.48 21.92 0.17
C VAL A 170 8.72 21.45 1.41
N ARG A 171 7.92 20.38 1.26
CA ARG A 171 7.11 19.80 2.33
C ARG A 171 7.30 18.29 2.40
N VAL A 172 7.52 17.77 3.60
CA VAL A 172 7.78 16.35 3.83
C VAL A 172 6.88 15.80 4.92
N ILE A 173 6.22 14.68 4.64
CA ILE A 173 5.49 13.86 5.60
C ILE A 173 6.24 12.54 5.77
N TYR A 174 6.50 12.14 7.02
CA TYR A 174 7.09 10.84 7.33
C TYR A 174 6.31 10.12 8.44
N ASP A 175 6.20 8.80 8.37
CA ASP A 175 5.49 8.03 9.40
C ASP A 175 6.33 7.90 10.68
N GLY A 176 5.70 8.16 11.83
CA GLY A 176 6.38 8.13 13.12
C GLY A 176 6.89 6.76 13.57
N ILE A 177 6.23 5.67 13.16
CA ILE A 177 6.69 4.30 13.48
C ILE A 177 7.67 3.84 12.39
N GLY A 178 7.34 4.07 11.12
CA GLY A 178 8.18 3.67 9.98
C GLY A 178 9.55 4.37 9.94
N SER A 179 9.67 5.52 10.60
CA SER A 179 10.90 6.32 10.70
C SER A 179 11.35 6.53 12.15
N VAL A 180 11.11 5.55 13.04
CA VAL A 180 11.50 5.65 14.46
C VAL A 180 13.02 5.78 14.66
N GLU A 181 13.81 5.31 13.69
CA GLU A 181 15.28 5.39 13.69
C GLU A 181 15.81 6.70 13.04
N LEU A 182 14.92 7.59 12.58
CA LEU A 182 15.32 8.86 11.98
C LEU A 182 15.84 9.79 13.08
N ASN A 183 17.05 10.31 12.87
CA ASN A 183 17.73 11.18 13.83
C ASN A 183 17.04 12.55 13.94
N ASP A 184 16.85 13.07 15.15
CA ASP A 184 16.30 14.41 15.37
C ASP A 184 17.13 15.49 14.67
N ASN A 185 18.46 15.34 14.61
CA ASN A 185 19.35 16.28 13.91
C ASN A 185 19.08 16.32 12.39
N TYR A 186 18.69 15.19 11.79
CA TYR A 186 18.30 15.14 10.37
C TYR A 186 17.08 16.06 10.12
N VAL A 187 16.09 15.99 11.01
CA VAL A 187 14.87 16.81 10.93
C VAL A 187 15.17 18.28 11.20
N GLU A 188 15.99 18.58 12.22
CA GLU A 188 16.36 19.95 12.55
C GLU A 188 17.11 20.67 11.43
N GLU A 189 18.02 19.99 10.72
CA GLU A 189 18.75 20.57 9.60
C GLU A 189 17.82 20.96 8.44
N LEU A 190 16.82 20.13 8.13
CA LEU A 190 15.79 20.42 7.12
C LEU A 190 14.94 21.61 7.53
N LEU A 191 14.47 21.64 8.78
CA LEU A 191 13.69 22.76 9.31
C LEU A 191 14.46 24.08 9.26
N ARG A 192 15.76 24.08 9.63
CA ARG A 192 16.62 25.28 9.56
C ARG A 192 16.85 25.76 8.13
N ALA A 193 16.80 24.86 7.15
CA ALA A 193 16.93 25.19 5.74
C ALA A 193 15.63 25.71 5.09
N GLY A 194 14.51 25.72 5.82
CA GLY A 194 13.21 26.19 5.32
C GLY A 194 12.29 25.07 4.79
N VAL A 195 12.66 23.81 4.95
CA VAL A 195 11.79 22.67 4.62
C VAL A 195 10.73 22.51 5.71
N GLU A 196 9.45 22.40 5.33
CA GLU A 196 8.38 22.08 6.29
C GLU A 196 8.29 20.56 6.48
N MET A 197 8.56 20.07 7.70
CA MET A 197 8.49 18.65 8.05
C MET A 197 7.26 18.35 8.92
N GLN A 198 6.60 17.22 8.68
CA GLN A 198 5.49 16.73 9.51
C GLN A 198 5.64 15.23 9.81
N CYS A 199 5.48 14.87 11.08
CA CYS A 199 5.45 13.47 11.51
C CYS A 199 3.99 12.97 11.51
N PHE A 200 3.68 12.00 10.65
CA PHE A 200 2.40 11.33 10.65
C PHE A 200 2.28 10.42 11.87
N LEU A 201 1.44 10.84 12.84
CA LEU A 201 1.16 10.15 14.10
C LEU A 201 2.43 9.60 14.79
N SER A 202 3.13 10.48 15.52
CA SER A 202 4.32 10.08 16.30
C SER A 202 4.03 8.90 17.22
N PRO A 203 5.01 8.04 17.55
CA PRO A 203 4.77 6.83 18.35
C PRO A 203 4.07 7.10 19.69
N ARG A 204 4.44 8.19 20.37
CA ARG A 204 3.78 8.62 21.60
C ARG A 204 2.30 8.96 21.37
N ILE A 205 2.01 9.77 20.35
CA ILE A 205 0.63 10.13 19.99
C ILE A 205 -0.14 8.88 19.57
N ALA A 206 0.43 8.02 18.73
CA ALA A 206 -0.18 6.79 18.26
C ALA A 206 -0.53 5.83 19.42
N PHE A 207 0.34 5.75 20.43
CA PHE A 207 0.11 4.94 21.63
C PHE A 207 -1.04 5.51 22.49
N PHE A 208 -0.96 6.79 22.89
CA PHE A 208 -1.99 7.42 23.73
C PHE A 208 -3.33 7.60 23.01
N GLU A 209 -3.30 7.84 21.69
CA GLU A 209 -4.49 7.88 20.85
C GLU A 209 -4.91 6.50 20.33
N LYS A 210 -4.31 5.38 20.75
CA LYS A 210 -4.76 4.03 20.34
C LYS A 210 -4.91 3.88 18.81
N ARG A 211 -3.94 4.40 18.07
CA ARG A 211 -3.87 4.47 16.60
C ARG A 211 -2.58 3.86 16.06
N MET A 212 -2.01 2.91 16.80
CA MET A 212 -0.75 2.25 16.43
C MET A 212 -0.83 1.58 15.05
N ASN A 213 -1.98 1.00 14.73
CA ASN A 213 -2.19 0.32 13.45
C ASN A 213 -2.52 1.27 12.28
N PHE A 214 -2.86 2.53 12.56
CA PHE A 214 -3.12 3.53 11.53
C PHE A 214 -1.80 4.19 11.14
N ARG A 215 -1.15 3.62 10.12
CA ARG A 215 0.15 4.09 9.62
C ARG A 215 -0.01 4.69 8.23
N ASN A 216 0.75 5.74 7.96
CA ASN A 216 0.82 6.23 6.59
C ASN A 216 1.84 5.40 5.82
N HIS A 217 1.34 4.50 4.98
CA HIS A 217 2.18 3.62 4.18
C HIS A 217 2.30 4.12 2.73
N ARG A 218 1.75 5.30 2.43
CA ARG A 218 1.85 5.95 1.13
C ARG A 218 3.28 6.43 0.88
N LYS A 219 3.68 6.37 -0.37
CA LYS A 219 4.99 6.77 -0.88
C LYS A 219 4.71 7.62 -2.10
N ILE A 220 4.62 8.92 -1.88
CA ILE A 220 4.20 9.90 -2.89
C ILE A 220 5.30 10.94 -2.98
N ILE A 221 5.72 11.26 -4.20
CA ILE A 221 6.46 12.49 -4.47
C ILE A 221 5.72 13.24 -5.55
N VAL A 222 5.46 14.53 -5.34
CA VAL A 222 4.93 15.42 -6.37
C VAL A 222 5.88 16.60 -6.53
N VAL A 223 6.31 16.81 -7.76
CA VAL A 223 7.15 17.93 -8.16
C VAL A 223 6.34 18.86 -9.05
N ASP A 224 6.21 20.11 -8.60
CA ASP A 224 5.50 21.20 -9.28
C ASP A 224 4.05 20.90 -9.65
N GLY A 225 3.46 19.83 -9.13
CA GLY A 225 2.14 19.35 -9.55
C GLY A 225 2.12 18.76 -10.96
N LEU A 226 3.29 18.54 -11.58
CA LEU A 226 3.44 18.10 -12.98
C LEU A 226 4.01 16.68 -13.11
N VAL A 227 4.86 16.28 -12.16
CA VAL A 227 5.47 14.94 -12.10
C VAL A 227 5.15 14.32 -10.76
N GLY A 228 4.62 13.10 -10.79
CA GLY A 228 4.28 12.31 -9.62
C GLY A 228 5.04 10.99 -9.56
N PHE A 229 5.31 10.50 -8.35
CA PHE A 229 5.86 9.19 -8.11
C PHE A 229 5.00 8.41 -7.12
N VAL A 230 4.76 7.13 -7.40
CA VAL A 230 4.03 6.21 -6.51
C VAL A 230 4.51 4.76 -6.67
N GLY A 231 4.66 4.03 -5.57
CA GLY A 231 5.11 2.63 -5.59
C GLY A 231 5.66 2.13 -4.27
N GLY A 232 6.39 1.00 -4.26
CA GLY A 232 6.77 0.31 -3.01
C GLY A 232 8.00 0.85 -2.27
N ILE A 233 8.77 1.73 -2.91
CA ILE A 233 10.12 2.16 -2.47
C ILE A 233 10.06 3.31 -1.46
N ASN A 234 10.76 3.14 -0.32
CA ASN A 234 11.00 4.19 0.68
C ASN A 234 12.40 4.81 0.50
N PHE A 235 12.88 5.63 1.44
CA PHE A 235 14.25 6.15 1.42
C PHE A 235 15.15 5.40 2.41
N GLY A 236 16.01 4.52 1.88
CA GLY A 236 17.01 3.79 2.64
C GLY A 236 17.97 2.97 1.77
N GLU A 237 19.14 2.64 2.28
CA GLU A 237 20.18 1.88 1.56
C GLU A 237 19.75 0.45 1.22
N GLU A 238 18.79 -0.13 1.94
CA GLU A 238 18.30 -1.49 1.64
C GLU A 238 17.73 -1.61 0.21
N TYR A 239 17.13 -0.54 -0.33
CA TYR A 239 16.52 -0.53 -1.67
C TYR A 239 17.55 -0.57 -2.81
N VAL A 240 18.83 -0.33 -2.49
CA VAL A 240 19.97 -0.44 -3.42
C VAL A 240 20.92 -1.58 -3.00
N GLY A 241 20.42 -2.55 -2.25
CA GLY A 241 21.17 -3.74 -1.87
C GLY A 241 22.13 -3.56 -0.68
N GLY A 242 21.99 -2.47 0.08
CA GLY A 242 22.83 -2.19 1.26
C GLY A 242 22.60 -3.14 2.44
N ASN A 243 21.59 -4.00 2.39
CA ASN A 243 21.33 -5.00 3.43
C ASN A 243 21.90 -6.37 3.04
N PRO A 244 23.00 -6.85 3.66
CA PRO A 244 23.66 -8.10 3.27
C PRO A 244 22.81 -9.36 3.52
N LYS A 245 21.81 -9.28 4.41
CA LYS A 245 20.90 -10.39 4.70
C LYS A 245 19.81 -10.52 3.64
N LEU A 246 19.31 -9.38 3.14
CA LEU A 246 18.21 -9.36 2.17
C LEU A 246 18.70 -9.34 0.73
N GLY A 247 19.91 -8.85 0.48
CA GLY A 247 20.51 -8.77 -0.85
C GLY A 247 19.79 -7.75 -1.72
N PHE A 248 19.65 -8.06 -3.01
CA PHE A 248 18.95 -7.20 -3.97
C PHE A 248 17.49 -6.97 -3.55
N TRP A 249 17.08 -5.72 -3.49
CA TRP A 249 15.73 -5.32 -3.14
C TRP A 249 14.92 -5.05 -4.40
N ARG A 250 14.14 -6.05 -4.81
CA ARG A 250 13.30 -5.96 -6.00
C ARG A 250 11.97 -5.31 -5.67
N ASP A 251 11.75 -4.11 -6.18
CA ASP A 251 10.51 -3.35 -5.97
C ASP A 251 10.14 -2.57 -7.24
N THR A 252 8.89 -2.14 -7.35
CA THR A 252 8.38 -1.41 -8.52
C THR A 252 7.81 -0.06 -8.10
N HIS A 253 8.19 0.97 -8.85
CA HIS A 253 7.70 2.33 -8.71
C HIS A 253 7.22 2.86 -10.06
N LEU A 254 6.32 3.84 -10.05
CA LEU A 254 5.88 4.54 -11.25
C LEU A 254 6.30 6.01 -11.16
N ARG A 255 6.83 6.52 -12.26
CA ARG A 255 6.83 7.96 -12.56
C ARG A 255 5.61 8.25 -13.43
N LEU A 256 4.83 9.24 -13.05
CA LEU A 256 3.61 9.67 -13.74
C LEU A 256 3.74 11.13 -14.17
N ARG A 257 3.24 11.43 -15.36
CA ARG A 257 2.96 12.79 -15.84
C ARG A 257 1.52 12.85 -16.31
N GLY A 258 0.90 14.02 -16.19
CA GLY A 258 -0.49 14.23 -16.60
C GLY A 258 -1.48 14.15 -15.45
N ASP A 259 -2.77 14.03 -15.78
CA ASP A 259 -3.90 14.29 -14.87
C ASP A 259 -3.95 13.40 -13.64
N ALA A 260 -3.35 12.20 -13.68
CA ALA A 260 -3.21 11.34 -12.51
C ALA A 260 -2.42 12.01 -11.38
N VAL A 261 -1.49 12.93 -11.70
CA VAL A 261 -0.69 13.66 -10.71
C VAL A 261 -1.55 14.56 -9.83
N TYR A 262 -2.69 15.06 -10.32
CA TYR A 262 -3.63 15.83 -9.50
C TYR A 262 -4.16 15.04 -8.31
N PHE A 263 -4.34 13.74 -8.47
CA PHE A 263 -4.86 12.89 -7.41
C PHE A 263 -3.77 12.44 -6.43
N LEU A 264 -2.54 12.25 -6.90
CA LEU A 264 -1.39 12.11 -6.00
C LEU A 264 -1.23 13.38 -5.14
N GLN A 265 -1.34 14.54 -5.77
CA GLN A 265 -1.24 15.83 -5.12
C GLN A 265 -2.39 16.06 -4.12
N GLU A 266 -3.63 15.72 -4.48
CA GLU A 266 -4.76 15.85 -3.56
C GLU A 266 -4.57 14.97 -2.32
N VAL A 267 -4.12 13.73 -2.51
CA VAL A 267 -3.84 12.82 -1.38
C VAL A 267 -2.80 13.43 -0.46
N PHE A 268 -1.68 13.92 -1.00
CA PHE A 268 -0.66 14.60 -0.20
C PHE A 268 -1.22 15.82 0.52
N MET A 269 -1.96 16.70 -0.17
CA MET A 269 -2.53 17.91 0.43
C MET A 269 -3.52 17.58 1.56
N TYR A 270 -4.27 16.48 1.44
CA TYR A 270 -5.15 15.99 2.49
C TYR A 270 -4.34 15.50 3.71
N ASP A 271 -3.32 14.68 3.49
CA ASP A 271 -2.46 14.15 4.56
C ASP A 271 -1.66 15.29 5.23
N TRP A 272 -1.26 16.30 4.46
CA TRP A 272 -0.66 17.53 4.97
C TRP A 272 -1.62 18.30 5.87
N TRP A 273 -2.87 18.49 5.46
CA TRP A 273 -3.88 19.12 6.32
C TRP A 273 -4.17 18.27 7.56
N TYR A 274 -4.20 16.94 7.41
CA TYR A 274 -4.43 16.03 8.51
C TYR A 274 -3.33 16.13 9.58
N THR A 275 -2.08 16.27 9.18
CA THR A 275 -0.92 16.36 10.08
C THR A 275 -0.68 17.79 10.58
N SER A 276 -0.51 18.75 9.67
CA SER A 276 -0.11 20.13 9.99
C SER A 276 -1.26 21.05 10.42
N LYS A 277 -2.52 20.66 10.14
CA LYS A 277 -3.73 21.52 10.24
C LYS A 277 -3.75 22.73 9.32
N LYS A 278 -2.76 22.89 8.43
CA LYS A 278 -2.73 23.91 7.38
C LYS A 278 -3.35 23.35 6.10
N LYS A 279 -4.30 24.10 5.52
CA LYS A 279 -4.82 23.76 4.19
C LYS A 279 -3.91 24.39 3.14
N LEU A 280 -3.44 23.58 2.19
CA LEU A 280 -2.81 24.09 0.99
C LEU A 280 -3.92 24.47 0.01
N THR A 281 -3.91 25.72 -0.43
CA THR A 281 -4.92 26.25 -1.36
C THR A 281 -4.20 27.12 -2.39
N GLY A 282 -4.38 26.83 -3.67
CA GLY A 282 -3.76 27.61 -4.73
C GLY A 282 -3.80 26.84 -6.04
N ALA A 283 -4.07 27.53 -7.13
CA ALA A 283 -4.09 26.92 -8.46
C ALA A 283 -2.69 26.44 -8.90
N ALA A 284 -1.63 27.02 -8.37
CA ALA A 284 -0.25 26.64 -8.67
C ALA A 284 0.12 25.22 -8.20
N TYR A 285 -0.61 24.65 -7.25
CA TYR A 285 -0.42 23.26 -6.83
C TYR A 285 -1.07 22.24 -7.79
N LEU A 286 -1.97 22.69 -8.66
CA LEU A 286 -2.69 21.87 -9.65
C LEU A 286 -2.62 22.57 -11.01
N PRO A 287 -1.41 22.75 -11.59
CA PRO A 287 -1.22 23.45 -12.86
C PRO A 287 -1.81 22.65 -14.02
N GLU A 288 -2.08 23.29 -15.16
CA GLU A 288 -2.57 22.56 -16.35
C GLU A 288 -1.51 21.59 -16.89
N HIS A 289 -1.96 20.38 -17.25
CA HIS A 289 -1.12 19.41 -17.93
C HIS A 289 -1.26 19.52 -19.45
N SER A 290 -0.13 19.37 -20.14
CA SER A 290 -0.09 19.07 -21.57
C SER A 290 0.40 17.64 -21.70
N CYS A 291 -0.44 16.74 -22.22
CA CYS A 291 -0.05 15.35 -22.45
C CYS A 291 0.03 15.07 -23.94
N GLU A 292 1.15 14.48 -24.34
CA GLU A 292 1.31 13.89 -25.67
C GLU A 292 0.71 12.48 -25.70
N SER A 293 0.77 11.78 -24.57
CA SER A 293 0.18 10.46 -24.37
C SER A 293 -1.22 10.56 -23.78
N MET A 294 -2.05 9.58 -24.15
CA MET A 294 -3.46 9.50 -23.79
C MET A 294 -3.72 8.33 -22.83
N GLU A 295 -2.67 7.83 -22.16
CA GLU A 295 -2.80 6.67 -21.27
C GLU A 295 -3.89 6.91 -20.21
N GLN A 296 -4.64 5.85 -19.95
CA GLN A 296 -5.66 5.87 -18.92
C GLN A 296 -5.09 5.38 -17.60
N VAL A 297 -5.21 6.21 -16.57
CA VAL A 297 -4.69 5.94 -15.22
C VAL A 297 -5.74 6.33 -14.18
N GLN A 298 -5.89 5.49 -13.16
CA GLN A 298 -6.69 5.80 -11.98
C GLN A 298 -5.84 5.69 -10.73
N ILE A 299 -5.87 6.72 -9.89
CA ILE A 299 -5.29 6.66 -8.55
C ILE A 299 -6.36 6.13 -7.59
N VAL A 300 -6.04 5.10 -6.82
CA VAL A 300 -6.94 4.52 -5.82
C VAL A 300 -6.25 4.58 -4.47
N GLN A 301 -6.85 5.35 -3.57
CA GLN A 301 -6.38 5.45 -2.18
C GLN A 301 -7.31 4.67 -1.26
N SER A 302 -6.75 4.10 -0.20
CA SER A 302 -7.51 3.55 0.92
C SER A 302 -6.99 4.13 2.24
N GLY A 303 -7.80 4.01 3.28
CA GLY A 303 -7.41 4.39 4.62
C GLY A 303 -8.57 4.28 5.62
N PRO A 304 -8.27 4.22 6.92
CA PRO A 304 -9.29 4.12 7.97
C PRO A 304 -10.21 5.35 8.05
N ASN A 305 -9.87 6.43 7.36
CA ASN A 305 -10.67 7.63 7.18
C ASN A 305 -11.75 7.52 6.09
N MET A 306 -11.67 6.54 5.20
CA MET A 306 -12.61 6.34 4.09
C MET A 306 -13.77 5.43 4.47
N ARG A 307 -14.86 5.51 3.70
CA ARG A 307 -16.07 4.71 3.94
C ARG A 307 -15.88 3.26 3.50
N ASP A 308 -15.23 3.08 2.37
CA ASP A 308 -15.11 1.82 1.64
C ASP A 308 -13.66 1.33 1.66
N ASP A 309 -13.46 0.02 1.48
CA ASP A 309 -12.13 -0.60 1.48
C ASP A 309 -11.65 -0.70 0.02
N ALA A 310 -11.53 0.46 -0.63
CA ALA A 310 -11.44 0.60 -2.09
C ALA A 310 -10.38 -0.29 -2.75
N ILE A 311 -9.20 -0.44 -2.12
CA ILE A 311 -8.12 -1.29 -2.65
C ILE A 311 -8.53 -2.77 -2.64
N LEU A 312 -9.09 -3.26 -1.54
CA LEU A 312 -9.60 -4.64 -1.45
C LEU A 312 -10.69 -4.88 -2.51
N GLU A 313 -11.62 -3.95 -2.62
CA GLU A 313 -12.79 -4.08 -3.48
C GLU A 313 -12.42 -4.09 -4.97
N TYR A 314 -11.48 -3.24 -5.41
CA TYR A 314 -11.04 -3.28 -6.81
C TYR A 314 -10.19 -4.51 -7.10
N VAL A 315 -9.31 -4.94 -6.18
CA VAL A 315 -8.49 -6.16 -6.39
C VAL A 315 -9.43 -7.36 -6.52
N PHE A 316 -10.43 -7.47 -5.65
CA PHE A 316 -11.46 -8.51 -5.74
C PHE A 316 -12.19 -8.47 -7.08
N ALA A 317 -12.66 -7.28 -7.51
CA ALA A 317 -13.39 -7.13 -8.75
C ALA A 317 -12.54 -7.45 -9.97
N ALA A 318 -11.27 -7.01 -9.99
CA ALA A 318 -10.33 -7.27 -11.07
C ALA A 318 -10.02 -8.76 -11.19
N VAL A 319 -9.63 -9.41 -10.08
CA VAL A 319 -9.36 -10.86 -10.04
C VAL A 319 -10.59 -11.66 -10.49
N SER A 320 -11.79 -11.26 -10.06
CA SER A 320 -13.04 -11.92 -10.46
C SER A 320 -13.41 -11.73 -11.94
N ALA A 321 -12.93 -10.64 -12.56
CA ALA A 321 -13.18 -10.33 -13.97
C ALA A 321 -12.16 -10.98 -14.92
N GLY A 322 -11.03 -11.45 -14.39
CA GLY A 322 -9.95 -12.08 -15.14
C GLY A 322 -10.38 -13.37 -15.83
N LYS A 323 -10.00 -13.52 -17.10
CA LYS A 323 -10.39 -14.64 -17.97
C LYS A 323 -9.22 -15.50 -18.45
N SER A 324 -7.99 -14.96 -18.44
CA SER A 324 -6.82 -15.65 -19.03
C SER A 324 -5.64 -15.78 -18.07
N ARG A 325 -5.20 -14.70 -17.43
CA ARG A 325 -4.05 -14.68 -16.52
C ARG A 325 -4.23 -13.68 -15.38
N ILE A 326 -3.78 -14.06 -14.19
CA ILE A 326 -3.72 -13.19 -13.01
C ILE A 326 -2.34 -13.37 -12.38
N TYR A 327 -1.52 -12.32 -12.46
CA TYR A 327 -0.15 -12.33 -11.92
C TYR A 327 -0.04 -11.36 -10.75
N ILE A 328 0.52 -11.84 -9.65
CA ILE A 328 0.64 -11.08 -8.41
C ILE A 328 2.08 -11.17 -7.90
N THR A 329 2.67 -10.03 -7.61
CA THR A 329 3.91 -9.95 -6.82
C THR A 329 3.62 -9.19 -5.54
N THR A 330 3.97 -9.78 -4.40
CA THR A 330 3.75 -9.17 -3.09
C THR A 330 4.79 -9.67 -2.08
N PRO A 331 5.31 -8.80 -1.19
CA PRO A 331 6.17 -9.27 -0.09
C PRO A 331 5.39 -10.15 0.89
N TYR A 332 4.11 -9.85 1.10
CA TYR A 332 3.26 -10.53 2.08
C TYR A 332 1.99 -11.02 1.38
N PHE A 333 1.76 -12.34 1.42
CA PHE A 333 0.59 -12.98 0.82
C PHE A 333 -0.29 -13.53 1.93
N ILE A 334 -1.05 -12.63 2.55
CA ILE A 334 -1.96 -12.90 3.66
C ILE A 334 -3.36 -12.40 3.24
N PRO A 335 -3.92 -12.93 2.14
CA PRO A 335 -5.09 -12.36 1.50
C PRO A 335 -6.31 -12.40 2.41
N ASP A 336 -7.21 -11.42 2.24
CA ASP A 336 -8.56 -11.50 2.77
C ASP A 336 -9.32 -12.71 2.19
N ALA A 337 -10.32 -13.19 2.92
CA ALA A 337 -11.15 -14.33 2.51
C ALA A 337 -11.81 -14.10 1.14
N SER A 338 -12.20 -12.88 0.80
CA SER A 338 -12.77 -12.54 -0.51
C SER A 338 -11.76 -12.71 -1.65
N ILE A 339 -10.53 -12.22 -1.47
CA ILE A 339 -9.44 -12.38 -2.44
C ILE A 339 -9.05 -13.84 -2.57
N LEU A 340 -8.93 -14.55 -1.46
CA LEU A 340 -8.62 -15.98 -1.44
C LEU A 340 -9.66 -16.77 -2.25
N MET A 341 -10.95 -16.46 -2.06
CA MET A 341 -12.04 -17.09 -2.81
C MET A 341 -12.01 -16.71 -4.29
N ALA A 342 -11.71 -15.46 -4.62
CA ALA A 342 -11.63 -14.99 -6.01
C ALA A 342 -10.49 -15.69 -6.77
N LEU A 343 -9.29 -15.77 -6.18
CA LEU A 343 -8.14 -16.48 -6.76
C LEU A 343 -8.43 -17.97 -6.94
N ARG A 344 -9.03 -18.61 -5.92
CA ARG A 344 -9.47 -20.00 -6.01
C ARG A 344 -10.45 -20.22 -7.14
N THR A 345 -11.45 -19.36 -7.27
CA THR A 345 -12.49 -19.46 -8.30
C THR A 345 -11.90 -19.27 -9.70
N ALA A 346 -11.01 -18.30 -9.87
CA ALA A 346 -10.32 -18.07 -11.13
C ALA A 346 -9.47 -19.29 -11.54
N ALA A 347 -8.65 -19.82 -10.63
CA ALA A 347 -7.81 -20.99 -10.91
C ALA A 347 -8.63 -22.25 -11.24
N LEU A 348 -9.70 -22.53 -10.49
CA LEU A 348 -10.63 -23.63 -10.80
C LEU A 348 -11.37 -23.43 -12.13
N GLY A 349 -11.59 -22.17 -12.53
CA GLY A 349 -12.14 -21.79 -13.83
C GLY A 349 -11.14 -21.89 -14.99
N GLY A 350 -9.88 -22.28 -14.74
CA GLY A 350 -8.85 -22.45 -15.76
C GLY A 350 -8.00 -21.21 -16.06
N VAL A 351 -8.12 -20.14 -15.27
CA VAL A 351 -7.27 -18.95 -15.40
C VAL A 351 -5.84 -19.26 -14.90
N ASP A 352 -4.80 -18.81 -15.61
CA ASP A 352 -3.40 -18.95 -15.18
C ASP A 352 -3.10 -17.97 -14.03
N VAL A 353 -3.19 -18.45 -12.79
CA VAL A 353 -2.92 -17.65 -11.60
C VAL A 353 -1.50 -17.92 -11.10
N ARG A 354 -0.66 -16.88 -11.06
CA ARG A 354 0.73 -16.95 -10.57
C ARG A 354 1.00 -15.92 -9.50
N VAL A 355 1.65 -16.34 -8.41
CA VAL A 355 2.00 -15.44 -7.30
C VAL A 355 3.49 -15.56 -6.98
N ILE A 356 4.20 -14.44 -6.99
CA ILE A 356 5.58 -14.31 -6.51
C ILE A 356 5.58 -13.78 -5.08
N ILE A 357 6.25 -14.50 -4.19
CA ILE A 357 6.48 -14.15 -2.78
C ILE A 357 7.97 -14.27 -2.42
N PRO A 358 8.43 -13.70 -1.30
CA PRO A 358 9.83 -13.80 -0.88
C PRO A 358 10.31 -15.22 -0.60
N TYR A 359 11.54 -15.54 -1.02
CA TYR A 359 12.28 -16.69 -0.49
C TYR A 359 12.94 -16.33 0.85
N VAL A 360 13.69 -15.22 0.89
CA VAL A 360 14.32 -14.70 2.11
C VAL A 360 13.36 -13.70 2.77
N PRO A 361 12.99 -13.88 4.04
CA PRO A 361 12.11 -12.94 4.72
C PRO A 361 12.88 -11.78 5.38
N ASP A 362 12.30 -10.60 5.33
CA ASP A 362 12.55 -9.51 6.27
C ASP A 362 12.13 -9.95 7.69
N THR A 363 10.94 -10.54 7.82
CA THR A 363 10.32 -10.96 9.07
C THR A 363 9.85 -12.42 9.00
N LYS A 364 10.46 -13.31 9.79
CA LYS A 364 10.16 -14.76 9.78
C LYS A 364 8.69 -15.06 10.09
N PHE A 365 8.08 -14.31 11.01
CA PHE A 365 6.68 -14.50 11.41
C PHE A 365 5.71 -14.20 10.27
N VAL A 366 5.92 -13.11 9.54
CA VAL A 366 5.10 -12.71 8.39
C VAL A 366 5.25 -13.70 7.23
N LEU A 367 6.46 -14.24 7.02
CA LEU A 367 6.65 -15.33 6.06
C LEU A 367 5.88 -16.59 6.46
N MET A 368 5.88 -16.98 7.75
CA MET A 368 5.09 -18.14 8.21
C MET A 368 3.59 -17.91 8.01
N ALA A 369 3.10 -16.69 8.24
CA ALA A 369 1.72 -16.34 7.92
C ALA A 369 1.44 -16.48 6.42
N SER A 370 2.32 -15.96 5.55
CA SER A 370 2.17 -16.09 4.09
C SER A 370 2.18 -17.55 3.61
N LEU A 371 3.13 -18.35 4.12
CA LEU A 371 3.24 -19.78 3.79
C LEU A 371 2.03 -20.59 4.24
N SER A 372 1.28 -20.12 5.25
CA SER A 372 0.07 -20.79 5.72
C SER A 372 -1.07 -20.83 4.68
N TYR A 373 -1.04 -19.96 3.67
CA TYR A 373 -2.01 -19.91 2.56
C TYR A 373 -1.52 -20.66 1.31
N VAL A 374 -0.26 -21.06 1.26
CA VAL A 374 0.35 -21.62 0.04
C VAL A 374 -0.24 -23.00 -0.31
N GLU A 375 -0.40 -23.89 0.68
CA GLU A 375 -0.89 -25.25 0.40
C GLU A 375 -2.30 -25.26 -0.21
N GLU A 376 -3.21 -24.43 0.30
CA GLU A 376 -4.60 -24.35 -0.19
C GLU A 376 -4.68 -23.75 -1.60
N MET A 377 -3.76 -22.83 -1.95
CA MET A 377 -3.67 -22.23 -3.28
C MET A 377 -3.08 -23.21 -4.30
N LEU A 378 -1.98 -23.88 -3.94
CA LEU A 378 -1.38 -24.92 -4.78
C LEU A 378 -2.37 -26.05 -5.07
N ALA A 379 -3.21 -26.42 -4.08
CA ALA A 379 -4.20 -27.49 -4.22
C ALA A 379 -5.31 -27.20 -5.25
N VAL A 380 -5.51 -25.94 -5.63
CA VAL A 380 -6.52 -25.53 -6.63
C VAL A 380 -5.92 -25.04 -7.95
N GLY A 381 -4.62 -25.22 -8.14
CA GLY A 381 -3.93 -24.90 -9.40
C GLY A 381 -3.29 -23.51 -9.46
N VAL A 382 -3.35 -22.72 -8.39
CA VAL A 382 -2.56 -21.47 -8.31
C VAL A 382 -1.08 -21.83 -8.22
N ARG A 383 -0.24 -21.21 -9.05
CA ARG A 383 1.20 -21.44 -9.09
C ARG A 383 1.92 -20.44 -8.20
N ILE A 384 2.62 -20.90 -7.18
CA ILE A 384 3.35 -20.05 -6.23
C ILE A 384 4.85 -20.14 -6.50
N TYR A 385 5.51 -18.99 -6.54
CA TYR A 385 6.92 -18.83 -6.84
C TYR A 385 7.62 -18.08 -5.71
N ARG A 386 8.80 -18.55 -5.30
CA ARG A 386 9.62 -17.90 -4.28
C ARG A 386 10.84 -17.24 -4.88
N TYR A 387 10.91 -15.92 -4.80
CA TYR A 387 11.98 -15.11 -5.38
C TYR A 387 13.31 -15.27 -4.64
N ARG A 388 14.38 -15.68 -5.34
CA ARG A 388 15.67 -16.06 -4.73
C ARG A 388 16.79 -15.05 -4.91
N ALA A 389 16.68 -14.11 -5.85
CA ALA A 389 17.74 -13.14 -6.11
C ALA A 389 17.88 -12.06 -5.01
N GLY A 390 17.01 -12.09 -3.99
CA GLY A 390 17.07 -11.21 -2.83
C GLY A 390 15.71 -11.13 -2.14
N PHE A 391 15.28 -9.92 -1.78
CA PHE A 391 13.96 -9.66 -1.22
C PHE A 391 13.06 -8.99 -2.26
N VAL A 392 11.90 -9.61 -2.55
CA VAL A 392 10.88 -9.01 -3.41
C VAL A 392 9.88 -8.24 -2.56
N HIS A 393 9.78 -6.95 -2.83
CA HIS A 393 8.91 -6.02 -2.13
C HIS A 393 7.96 -5.29 -3.09
N ALA A 394 7.92 -5.64 -4.37
CA ALA A 394 6.95 -5.11 -5.30
C ALA A 394 5.51 -5.46 -4.89
N LYS A 395 4.56 -4.55 -5.15
CA LYS A 395 3.10 -4.74 -4.97
C LYS A 395 2.43 -4.56 -6.31
N VAL A 396 2.46 -5.63 -7.10
CA VAL A 396 2.00 -5.62 -8.48
C VAL A 396 0.88 -6.63 -8.65
N VAL A 397 -0.21 -6.20 -9.27
CA VAL A 397 -1.31 -7.07 -9.70
C VAL A 397 -1.55 -6.83 -11.18
N ILE A 398 -1.51 -7.88 -12.00
CA ILE A 398 -1.77 -7.83 -13.44
C ILE A 398 -2.94 -8.78 -13.72
N VAL A 399 -3.98 -8.27 -14.37
CA VAL A 399 -5.13 -9.07 -14.78
C VAL A 399 -5.30 -8.96 -16.28
N ASP A 400 -5.09 -10.08 -16.97
CA ASP A 400 -5.17 -10.19 -18.43
C ASP A 400 -4.37 -9.10 -19.15
N LYS A 401 -5.04 -8.41 -20.08
CA LYS A 401 -4.68 -7.10 -20.62
C LYS A 401 -5.69 -6.04 -20.16
N LEU A 402 -6.46 -6.31 -19.10
CA LEU A 402 -7.53 -5.46 -18.61
C LEU A 402 -6.98 -4.31 -17.77
N LEU A 403 -6.14 -4.63 -16.80
CA LEU A 403 -5.47 -3.64 -15.96
C LEU A 403 -4.21 -4.22 -15.31
N ALA A 404 -3.31 -3.32 -14.96
CA ALA A 404 -2.24 -3.58 -14.01
C ALA A 404 -2.30 -2.57 -12.87
N SER A 405 -1.82 -2.96 -11.69
CA SER A 405 -1.79 -2.13 -10.50
C SER A 405 -0.38 -2.12 -9.91
N VAL A 406 0.11 -0.94 -9.57
CA VAL A 406 1.37 -0.72 -8.84
C VAL A 406 1.09 0.25 -7.70
N GLY A 407 1.62 -0.01 -6.51
CA GLY A 407 1.43 0.92 -5.39
C GLY A 407 2.06 0.47 -4.09
N THR A 408 1.44 0.85 -2.99
CA THR A 408 1.97 0.64 -1.65
C THR A 408 1.32 -0.54 -0.92
N ALA A 409 0.08 -0.90 -1.27
CA ALA A 409 -0.69 -1.91 -0.56
C ALA A 409 -0.20 -3.33 -0.84
N ASN A 410 0.20 -4.04 0.21
CA ASN A 410 0.49 -5.47 0.12
C ASN A 410 -0.80 -6.27 -0.06
N MET A 411 -0.65 -7.55 -0.40
CA MET A 411 -1.75 -8.53 -0.37
C MET A 411 -2.00 -9.04 1.07
N ASP A 412 -2.20 -8.12 2.03
CA ASP A 412 -2.43 -8.43 3.45
C ASP A 412 -3.59 -7.63 4.08
N MET A 413 -4.14 -8.14 5.17
CA MET A 413 -5.32 -7.57 5.82
C MET A 413 -5.03 -6.18 6.40
N ARG A 414 -3.82 -5.91 6.89
CA ARG A 414 -3.46 -4.59 7.40
C ARG A 414 -3.41 -3.52 6.31
N SER A 415 -2.90 -3.82 5.12
CA SER A 415 -2.91 -2.91 3.97
C SER A 415 -4.33 -2.63 3.51
N PHE A 416 -5.19 -3.66 3.48
CA PHE A 416 -6.57 -3.50 3.06
C PHE A 416 -7.43 -2.70 4.03
N TYR A 417 -7.25 -2.91 5.34
CA TYR A 417 -8.14 -2.33 6.32
C TYR A 417 -7.53 -1.17 7.10
N SER A 418 -6.28 -1.24 7.53
CA SER A 418 -5.78 -0.41 8.64
C SER A 418 -4.80 0.68 8.22
N ASN A 419 -3.93 0.43 7.23
CA ASN A 419 -2.99 1.42 6.73
C ASN A 419 -3.69 2.43 5.80
N PHE A 420 -3.08 3.61 5.70
CA PHE A 420 -3.32 4.50 4.56
C PHE A 420 -2.42 4.00 3.42
N GLU A 421 -3.04 3.63 2.31
CA GLU A 421 -2.35 3.08 1.14
C GLU A 421 -2.79 3.84 -0.13
N ILE A 422 -2.02 3.65 -1.20
CA ILE A 422 -2.28 4.25 -2.51
C ILE A 422 -1.72 3.37 -3.62
N ASN A 423 -2.53 3.11 -4.63
CA ASN A 423 -2.16 2.36 -5.84
C ASN A 423 -2.55 3.16 -7.09
N ALA A 424 -1.76 3.02 -8.15
CA ALA A 424 -2.13 3.44 -9.49
C ALA A 424 -2.61 2.21 -10.28
N LEU A 425 -3.72 2.37 -10.99
CA LEU A 425 -4.23 1.42 -11.96
C LEU A 425 -3.90 1.92 -13.36
N LEU A 426 -3.26 1.07 -14.15
CA LEU A 426 -2.86 1.30 -15.53
C LEU A 426 -3.75 0.45 -16.44
N PHE A 427 -4.35 1.08 -17.44
CA PHE A 427 -5.24 0.41 -18.39
C PHE A 427 -4.60 0.27 -19.79
N ASP A 428 -3.51 0.99 -20.04
CA ASP A 428 -2.80 0.96 -21.32
C ASP A 428 -2.04 -0.37 -21.52
N GLU A 429 -2.09 -0.91 -22.75
CA GLU A 429 -1.45 -2.18 -23.07
C GLU A 429 0.07 -2.13 -22.94
N ALA A 430 0.71 -1.04 -23.36
CA ALA A 430 2.17 -0.95 -23.32
C ALA A 430 2.67 -0.98 -21.87
N ALA A 431 1.98 -0.28 -20.97
CA ALA A 431 2.29 -0.31 -19.55
C ALA A 431 2.04 -1.69 -18.91
N ILE A 432 0.92 -2.34 -19.25
CA ILE A 432 0.60 -3.69 -18.77
C ILE A 432 1.63 -4.72 -19.26
N GLU A 433 2.02 -4.66 -20.53
CA GLU A 433 3.02 -5.59 -21.09
C GLU A 433 4.42 -5.31 -20.54
N ARG A 434 4.78 -4.03 -20.28
CA ARG A 434 6.04 -3.67 -19.59
C ARG A 434 6.13 -4.32 -18.21
N LEU A 435 5.05 -4.26 -17.41
CA LEU A 435 4.96 -4.90 -16.09
C LEU A 435 4.91 -6.43 -16.19
N THR A 436 4.29 -6.96 -17.24
CA THR A 436 4.27 -8.40 -17.51
C THR A 436 5.68 -8.90 -17.83
N ALA A 437 6.47 -8.15 -18.61
CA ALA A 437 7.87 -8.49 -18.88
C ALA A 437 8.70 -8.54 -17.59
N ASP A 438 8.58 -7.51 -16.73
CA ASP A 438 9.23 -7.48 -15.42
C ASP A 438 8.83 -8.70 -14.56
N PHE A 439 7.55 -9.08 -14.55
CA PHE A 439 7.07 -10.25 -13.81
C PHE A 439 7.71 -11.55 -14.33
N MET A 440 7.84 -11.71 -15.65
CA MET A 440 8.45 -12.88 -16.27
C MET A 440 9.97 -12.95 -16.00
N ASP A 441 10.65 -11.81 -15.96
CA ASP A 441 12.06 -11.72 -15.55
C ASP A 441 12.25 -12.04 -14.06
N ASP A 442 11.32 -11.60 -13.21
CA ASP A 442 11.33 -11.97 -11.80
C ASP A 442 11.10 -13.48 -11.62
N LEU A 443 10.24 -14.11 -12.46
CA LEU A 443 10.02 -15.55 -12.46
C LEU A 443 11.28 -16.36 -12.79
N SER A 444 12.17 -15.87 -13.67
CA SER A 444 13.43 -16.58 -13.97
C SER A 444 14.37 -16.65 -12.76
N ASN A 445 14.18 -15.77 -11.79
CA ASN A 445 14.90 -15.71 -10.52
C ASN A 445 14.14 -16.38 -9.37
N CYS A 446 13.03 -17.05 -9.66
CA CYS A 446 12.21 -17.75 -8.68
C CYS A 446 12.43 -19.26 -8.68
N VAL A 447 11.99 -19.90 -7.61
CA VAL A 447 11.67 -21.33 -7.66
C VAL A 447 10.19 -21.56 -7.39
N GLU A 448 9.57 -22.33 -8.29
CA GLU A 448 8.19 -22.75 -8.18
C GLU A 448 8.02 -23.73 -7.01
N VAL A 449 6.99 -23.52 -6.19
CA VAL A 449 6.70 -24.37 -5.04
C VAL A 449 5.89 -25.57 -5.50
N SER A 450 6.47 -26.77 -5.39
CA SER A 450 5.74 -28.01 -5.65
C SER A 450 4.80 -28.36 -4.50
N LEU A 451 3.52 -28.62 -4.78
CA LEU A 451 2.56 -29.09 -3.78
C LEU A 451 3.04 -30.36 -3.06
N SER A 452 3.61 -31.31 -3.82
CA SER A 452 4.07 -32.59 -3.30
C SER A 452 5.24 -32.44 -2.33
N GLU A 453 6.13 -31.49 -2.59
CA GLU A 453 7.25 -31.14 -1.72
C GLU A 453 6.77 -30.34 -0.50
N PHE A 454 5.91 -29.34 -0.73
CA PHE A 454 5.39 -28.49 0.33
C PHE A 454 4.62 -29.28 1.40
N ARG A 455 3.88 -30.34 1.02
CA ARG A 455 3.20 -31.23 1.98
C ARG A 455 4.14 -32.02 2.89
N LYS A 456 5.37 -32.28 2.43
CA LYS A 456 6.41 -33.01 3.18
C LYS A 456 7.16 -32.13 4.19
N ARG A 457 6.86 -30.83 4.26
CA ARG A 457 7.52 -29.90 5.18
C ARG A 457 7.41 -30.36 6.65
N PRO A 458 8.42 -30.07 7.50
CA PRO A 458 8.46 -30.54 8.88
C PRO A 458 7.27 -30.10 9.73
N MET A 459 6.88 -30.90 10.72
CA MET A 459 5.77 -30.57 11.63
C MET A 459 5.97 -29.25 12.37
N LYS A 460 7.21 -28.90 12.73
CA LYS A 460 7.54 -27.60 13.35
C LYS A 460 7.13 -26.43 12.45
N GLN A 461 7.33 -26.54 11.14
CA GLN A 461 6.91 -25.51 10.19
C GLN A 461 5.38 -25.44 10.10
N LYS A 462 4.69 -26.59 10.01
CA LYS A 462 3.21 -26.63 9.96
C LYS A 462 2.57 -25.98 11.20
N VAL A 463 3.12 -26.25 12.39
CA VAL A 463 2.64 -25.62 13.64
C VAL A 463 2.90 -24.11 13.63
N GLY A 464 4.07 -23.68 13.16
CA GLY A 464 4.41 -22.26 13.02
C GLY A 464 3.48 -21.52 12.04
N GLU A 465 3.20 -22.10 10.88
CA GLU A 465 2.25 -21.60 9.89
C GLU A 465 0.83 -21.47 10.48
N ALA A 466 0.35 -22.51 11.17
CA ALA A 466 -0.97 -22.49 11.79
C ALA A 466 -1.09 -21.40 12.87
N ALA A 467 -0.09 -21.26 13.75
CA ALA A 467 -0.06 -20.21 14.76
C ALA A 467 -0.02 -18.81 14.13
N ALA A 468 0.77 -18.62 13.08
CA ALA A 468 0.85 -17.35 12.35
C ALA A 468 -0.46 -17.02 11.60
N ARG A 469 -1.16 -18.04 11.05
CA ARG A 469 -2.47 -17.88 10.39
C ARG A 469 -3.54 -17.35 11.34
N MET A 470 -3.56 -17.84 12.58
CA MET A 470 -4.52 -17.36 13.60
C MET A 470 -4.33 -15.88 13.94
N LEU A 471 -3.12 -15.35 13.75
CA LEU A 471 -2.77 -13.95 14.01
C LEU A 471 -2.76 -13.10 12.74
N SER A 472 -3.01 -13.68 11.57
CA SER A 472 -3.07 -12.97 10.28
C SER A 472 -4.04 -11.78 10.23
N PRO A 473 -5.18 -11.78 10.93
CA PRO A 473 -6.05 -10.60 11.00
C PRO A 473 -5.43 -9.36 11.67
N LEU A 474 -4.29 -9.53 12.34
CA LEU A 474 -3.51 -8.47 12.96
C LEU A 474 -2.28 -8.07 12.12
N LEU A 475 -2.04 -8.77 11.00
CA LEU A 475 -0.87 -8.61 10.14
C LEU A 475 -1.15 -7.76 8.91
#